data_AF-A0A6G8APX3-F1
#
_entry.id   AF-A0A6G8APX3-F1
#
_cell.length_a   1.000
_cell.length_b   1.000
_cell.length_c   1.000
_cell.angle_alpha   90.00
_cell.angle_beta   90.00
_cell.angle_gamma   90.00
#
_symmetry.space_group_name_H-M   'P 1'
#
loop_
_entity.id
_entity.type
_entity.pdbx_description
1 polymer ?
#
loop_
_entity_poly.entity_id
_entity_poly.type
_entity_poly.pdbx_seq_one_letter_code
_entity_poly.pdbx_strand_id
1 'polypeptide(L)'
;MAEEKEITELDKLKDRLGISDDKQDKKLTVLLSDATDEVLNYCNRDDVLDGMKSAIRKLAYLDYKSDGKELIVSKSQGGRSVTYKSGDELPSSIKKNLNRFRKGKVSKL
;
A
#
# COMPACT_ATOMS: atom_id res chain seq x y z
N MET A 1 6.88 27.01 -21.51
CA MET A 1 5.52 26.82 -20.96
C MET A 1 5.58 25.54 -20.17
N ALA A 2 5.65 25.62 -18.84
CA ALA A 2 5.87 24.46 -18.00
C ALA A 2 4.62 23.58 -18.08
N GLU A 3 4.74 22.42 -18.72
CA GLU A 3 3.81 21.32 -18.50
C GLU A 3 3.92 20.96 -17.02
N GLU A 4 2.99 21.47 -16.21
CA GLU A 4 2.62 20.82 -14.95
C GLU A 4 2.09 19.44 -15.32
N LYS A 5 3.01 18.50 -15.56
CA LYS A 5 2.69 17.09 -15.59
C LYS A 5 2.15 16.79 -14.22
N GLU A 6 0.84 16.68 -14.11
CA GLU A 6 0.17 16.16 -12.95
C GLU A 6 0.83 14.82 -12.66
N ILE A 7 1.70 14.80 -11.64
CA ILE A 7 2.55 13.63 -11.37
C ILE A 7 1.58 12.54 -10.92
N THR A 8 1.26 11.65 -11.84
CA THR A 8 0.28 10.60 -11.60
C THR A 8 0.79 9.69 -10.48
N GLU A 9 -0.12 9.05 -9.76
CA GLU A 9 0.26 8.12 -8.68
C GLU A 9 1.14 6.97 -9.21
N LEU A 10 1.01 6.65 -10.50
CA LEU A 10 1.82 5.69 -11.23
C LEU A 10 3.26 6.20 -11.43
N ASP A 11 3.43 7.44 -11.87
CA ASP A 11 4.76 8.06 -12.06
C ASP A 11 5.55 8.11 -10.73
N LYS A 12 4.89 8.51 -9.63
CA LYS A 12 5.50 8.48 -8.28
C LYS A 12 5.87 7.07 -7.83
N LEU A 13 5.08 6.07 -8.23
CA LEU A 13 5.35 4.67 -7.89
C LEU A 13 6.54 4.13 -8.70
N LYS A 14 6.63 4.46 -9.99
CA LYS A 14 7.76 4.16 -10.87
C LYS A 14 9.06 4.73 -10.34
N ASP A 15 9.08 6.02 -10.02
CA ASP A 15 10.23 6.72 -9.43
C ASP A 15 10.69 6.00 -8.15
N ARG A 16 9.75 5.67 -7.26
CA ARG A 16 10.04 4.96 -6.01
C ARG A 16 10.58 3.54 -6.22
N LEU A 17 10.17 2.87 -7.29
CA LEU A 17 10.65 1.54 -7.65
C LEU A 17 11.96 1.57 -8.44
N GLY A 18 12.38 2.74 -8.94
CA GLY A 18 13.51 2.87 -9.85
C GLY A 18 13.26 2.21 -11.21
N ILE A 19 12.00 2.10 -11.64
CA ILE A 19 11.61 1.53 -12.92
C ILE A 19 11.49 2.66 -13.93
N SER A 20 12.32 2.62 -14.97
CA SER A 20 12.23 3.56 -16.11
C SER A 20 11.60 2.92 -17.36
N ASP A 21 11.24 1.63 -17.30
CA ASP A 21 10.64 0.87 -18.40
C ASP A 21 9.11 0.85 -18.30
N ASP A 22 8.41 1.03 -19.43
CA ASP A 22 6.94 0.99 -19.46
C ASP A 22 6.34 -0.42 -19.50
N LYS A 23 7.19 -1.46 -19.42
CA LYS A 23 6.76 -2.87 -19.44
C LYS A 23 5.83 -3.23 -18.30
N GLN A 24 5.94 -2.53 -17.16
CA GLN A 24 5.18 -2.82 -15.96
C GLN A 24 4.08 -1.81 -15.65
N ASP A 25 3.81 -0.83 -16.52
CA ASP A 25 2.72 0.14 -16.33
C ASP A 25 1.37 -0.51 -16.07
N LYS A 26 1.04 -1.53 -16.87
CA LYS A 26 -0.20 -2.27 -16.69
C LYS A 26 -0.26 -2.94 -15.33
N LYS A 27 0.85 -3.57 -14.90
CA LYS A 27 0.95 -4.21 -13.58
C LYS A 27 0.85 -3.18 -12.45
N LEU A 28 1.57 -2.07 -12.56
CA LEU A 28 1.55 -0.97 -11.58
C LEU A 28 0.16 -0.33 -11.45
N THR A 29 -0.54 -0.17 -12.57
CA THR A 29 -1.92 0.32 -12.58
C THR A 29 -2.86 -0.63 -11.84
N VAL A 30 -2.77 -1.93 -12.13
CA VAL A 30 -3.57 -2.96 -11.45
C VAL A 30 -3.25 -2.98 -9.95
N LEU A 31 -1.97 -2.97 -9.58
CA LEU A 31 -1.53 -2.94 -8.18
C LEU A 31 -2.02 -1.69 -7.44
N LEU A 32 -2.03 -0.52 -8.08
CA LEU A 32 -2.60 0.69 -7.49
C LEU A 32 -4.10 0.59 -7.32
N SER A 33 -4.82 0.00 -8.28
CA SER A 33 -6.27 -0.21 -8.20
C SER A 33 -6.62 -1.16 -7.06
N ASP A 34 -5.93 -2.29 -6.99
CA ASP A 34 -6.11 -3.31 -5.95
C ASP A 34 -5.78 -2.76 -4.55
N ALA A 35 -4.64 -2.06 -4.43
CA ALA A 35 -4.25 -1.37 -3.20
C ALA A 35 -5.27 -0.30 -2.77
N THR A 36 -5.95 0.35 -3.73
CA THR A 36 -6.98 1.33 -3.42
C THR A 36 -8.22 0.66 -2.85
N ASP A 37 -8.68 -0.41 -3.50
CA ASP A 37 -9.83 -1.19 -3.05
C ASP A 37 -9.59 -1.78 -1.65
N GLU A 38 -8.41 -2.35 -1.41
CA GLU A 38 -8.04 -2.91 -0.11
C GLU A 38 -8.05 -1.84 1.00
N VAL A 39 -7.52 -0.64 0.71
CA VAL A 39 -7.51 0.49 1.65
C VAL A 39 -8.92 1.00 1.94
N LEU A 40 -9.76 1.11 0.91
CA LEU A 40 -11.17 1.51 1.03
C LEU A 40 -11.98 0.51 1.84
N ASN A 41 -11.84 -0.78 1.52
CA ASN A 41 -12.42 -1.90 2.25
C ASN A 41 -11.98 -1.89 3.72
N TYR A 42 -10.69 -1.70 3.99
CA TYR A 42 -10.16 -1.62 5.36
C TYR A 42 -10.72 -0.42 6.14
N CYS A 43 -10.82 0.75 5.50
CA CYS A 43 -11.40 1.93 6.11
C CYS A 43 -12.93 1.90 6.19
N ASN A 44 -13.57 0.94 5.51
CA ASN A 44 -15.01 0.86 5.32
C ASN A 44 -15.57 2.18 4.76
N ARG A 45 -14.94 2.66 3.69
CA ARG A 45 -15.28 3.91 2.97
C ARG A 45 -15.29 3.65 1.47
N ASP A 46 -16.04 4.48 0.76
CA ASP A 46 -16.10 4.51 -0.71
C ASP A 46 -15.27 5.69 -1.29
N ASP A 47 -14.74 6.54 -0.42
CA ASP A 47 -14.06 7.79 -0.79
C ASP A 47 -12.59 7.79 -0.36
N VAL A 48 -11.70 8.10 -1.31
CA VAL A 48 -10.24 8.12 -1.12
C VAL A 48 -9.79 9.50 -0.67
N LEU A 49 -9.34 9.60 0.58
CA LEU A 49 -8.77 10.82 1.13
C LEU A 49 -7.31 11.01 0.71
N ASP A 50 -6.84 12.26 0.63
CA ASP A 50 -5.45 12.54 0.25
C ASP A 50 -4.40 11.85 1.17
N GLY A 51 -4.71 11.77 2.47
CA GLY A 51 -3.89 11.03 3.43
C GLY A 51 -3.83 9.51 3.20
N MET A 52 -4.79 8.95 2.46
CA MET A 52 -4.82 7.53 2.06
C MET A 52 -3.97 7.26 0.82
N LYS A 53 -3.84 8.20 -0.12
CA LYS A 53 -3.00 8.03 -1.32
C LYS A 53 -1.57 7.63 -0.97
N SER A 54 -1.04 8.22 0.10
CA SER A 54 0.28 7.87 0.65
C SER A 54 0.36 6.44 1.20
N ALA A 55 -0.74 5.91 1.73
CA ALA A 55 -0.85 4.52 2.17
C ALA A 55 -1.00 3.56 0.98
N ILE A 56 -1.87 3.89 0.01
CA ILE A 56 -2.10 3.13 -1.22
C ILE A 56 -0.78 2.97 -2.01
N ARG A 57 -0.04 4.06 -2.24
CA ARG A 57 1.27 4.00 -2.91
C ARG A 57 2.29 3.12 -2.17
N LYS A 58 2.29 3.17 -0.83
CA LYS A 58 3.18 2.32 -0.02
C LYS A 58 2.78 0.85 -0.11
N LEU A 59 1.47 0.57 -0.16
CA LEU A 59 0.94 -0.76 -0.30
C LEU A 59 1.29 -1.35 -1.67
N ALA A 60 1.00 -0.63 -2.76
CA ALA A 60 1.37 -1.04 -4.11
C ALA A 60 2.89 -1.28 -4.27
N TYR A 61 3.73 -0.45 -3.62
CA TYR A 61 5.18 -0.69 -3.58
C TYR A 61 5.56 -1.99 -2.85
N LEU A 62 4.91 -2.27 -1.73
CA LEU A 62 5.17 -3.48 -0.94
C LEU A 62 4.67 -4.73 -1.66
N ASP A 63 3.50 -4.65 -2.29
CA ASP A 63 2.91 -5.74 -3.05
C ASP A 63 3.79 -6.11 -4.25
N TYR A 64 4.20 -5.10 -5.02
CA TYR A 64 5.19 -5.27 -6.09
C TYR A 64 6.49 -5.94 -5.61
N LYS A 65 6.98 -5.53 -4.44
CA LYS A 65 8.21 -6.08 -3.86
C LYS A 65 8.03 -7.48 -3.28
N SER A 66 6.80 -7.86 -2.91
CA SER A 66 6.45 -9.17 -2.35
C SER A 66 6.15 -10.19 -3.45
N ASP A 67 5.57 -9.75 -4.57
CA ASP A 67 5.34 -10.57 -5.77
C ASP A 67 6.63 -11.22 -6.30
N GLY A 68 7.77 -10.53 -6.18
CA GLY A 68 9.09 -11.07 -6.52
C GLY A 68 9.87 -11.67 -5.33
N LYS A 69 9.32 -11.61 -4.12
CA LYS A 69 10.01 -12.03 -2.90
C LYS A 69 9.13 -13.02 -2.16
N GLU A 70 9.22 -14.27 -2.61
CA GLU A 70 8.79 -15.43 -1.85
C GLU A 70 9.20 -15.23 -0.39
N LEU A 71 8.18 -15.21 0.44
CA LEU A 71 8.23 -14.90 1.86
C LEU A 71 9.44 -15.62 2.47
N ILE A 72 10.53 -14.90 2.74
CA ILE A 72 11.59 -15.37 3.64
C ILE A 72 11.00 -15.36 5.05
N VAL A 73 10.10 -16.32 5.27
CA VAL A 73 9.61 -16.76 6.55
C VAL A 73 10.82 -17.34 7.27
N SER A 74 11.23 -16.62 8.31
CA SER A 74 12.18 -17.07 9.33
C SER A 74 13.66 -16.86 9.01
N LYS A 75 14.16 -15.68 9.39
CA LYS A 75 15.51 -15.59 9.96
C LYS A 75 15.39 -15.37 11.46
N SER A 76 15.38 -16.48 12.20
CA SER A 76 15.38 -16.48 13.66
C SER A 76 16.78 -16.13 14.16
N GLN A 77 16.99 -14.89 14.61
CA GLN A 77 18.23 -14.47 15.27
C GLN A 77 17.88 -14.02 16.69
N GLY A 78 18.02 -14.94 17.66
CA GLY A 78 18.20 -14.62 19.08
C GLY A 78 16.99 -14.04 19.85
N GLY A 79 15.97 -14.86 20.11
CA GLY A 79 15.11 -14.69 21.30
C GLY A 79 14.05 -13.58 21.29
N ARG A 80 13.83 -12.88 20.17
CA ARG A 80 12.70 -11.95 20.01
C ARG A 80 11.73 -12.47 18.96
N SER A 81 10.65 -13.10 19.42
CA SER A 81 9.51 -13.47 18.59
C SER A 81 8.83 -12.20 18.07
N VAL A 82 9.24 -11.71 16.90
CA VAL A 82 8.50 -10.65 16.22
C VAL A 82 7.48 -11.33 15.30
N THR A 83 6.26 -11.48 15.79
CA THR A 83 5.11 -11.92 14.99
C THR A 83 4.80 -10.83 13.96
N TYR A 84 5.41 -10.89 12.78
CA TYR A 84 4.88 -10.23 11.60
C TYR A 84 3.77 -11.14 11.06
N LYS A 85 2.53 -10.82 11.44
CA LYS A 85 1.30 -11.47 10.98
C LYS A 85 1.36 -11.73 9.47
N SER A 86 1.15 -12.99 9.11
CA SER A 86 1.20 -13.55 7.77
C SER A 86 0.40 -12.75 6.74
N GLY A 87 1.01 -12.49 5.59
CA GLY A 87 0.51 -12.71 4.23
C GLY A 87 -0.82 -12.12 3.73
N ASP A 88 -1.70 -11.62 4.58
CA ASP A 88 -3.09 -11.22 4.23
C ASP A 88 -3.48 -9.90 4.92
N GLU A 89 -2.53 -9.30 5.63
CA GLU A 89 -2.79 -8.21 6.54
C GLU A 89 -1.92 -6.99 6.19
N LEU A 90 -2.58 -5.87 5.82
CA LEU A 90 -1.95 -4.55 5.65
C LEU A 90 -0.83 -4.33 6.71
N PRO A 91 0.35 -3.82 6.32
CA PRO A 91 1.46 -3.62 7.26
C PRO A 91 1.03 -2.75 8.44
N SER A 92 1.48 -3.07 9.66
CA SER A 92 1.11 -2.35 10.89
C SER A 92 1.34 -0.83 10.80
N SER A 93 2.38 -0.37 10.09
CA SER A 93 2.62 1.05 9.85
C SER A 93 1.55 1.71 8.97
N ILE A 94 1.04 1.00 7.97
CA ILE A 94 -0.03 1.47 7.09
C ILE A 94 -1.36 1.43 7.83
N LYS A 95 -1.66 0.32 8.53
CA LYS A 95 -2.86 0.19 9.39
C LYS A 95 -2.99 1.34 10.38
N LYS A 96 -1.91 1.68 11.12
CA LYS A 96 -1.92 2.82 12.06
C LYS A 96 -2.27 4.13 11.36
N ASN A 97 -1.75 4.34 10.15
CA ASN A 97 -2.06 5.53 9.38
C ASN A 97 -3.52 5.55 8.90
N LEU A 98 -4.05 4.40 8.47
CA LEU A 98 -5.42 4.24 7.98
C LEU A 98 -6.47 4.23 9.08
N ASN A 99 -6.12 3.80 10.29
CA ASN A 99 -7.06 3.71 11.42
C ASN A 99 -7.70 5.06 11.77
N ARG A 100 -7.00 6.18 11.51
CA ARG A 100 -7.55 7.53 11.71
C ARG A 100 -8.68 7.88 10.73
N PHE A 101 -8.68 7.22 9.57
CA PHE A 101 -9.65 7.45 8.50
C PHE A 101 -10.76 6.40 8.49
N ARG A 102 -10.58 5.29 9.21
CA ARG A 102 -11.54 4.20 9.32
C ARG A 102 -12.83 4.70 9.96
N LYS A 103 -13.96 4.52 9.27
CA LYS A 103 -15.28 4.79 9.86
C LYS A 103 -15.56 3.71 10.89
N GLY A 104 -15.25 3.99 12.15
CA GLY A 104 -15.66 3.14 13.26
C GLY A 104 -17.19 3.11 13.34
N LYS A 105 -17.76 1.91 13.52
CA LYS A 105 -19.13 1.78 13.98
C LYS A 105 -19.17 2.46 15.36
N VAL A 106 -19.80 3.63 15.46
CA VAL A 106 -20.08 4.24 16.76
C VAL A 106 -21.06 3.31 17.47
N SER A 107 -20.55 2.47 18.36
CA SER A 107 -21.41 1.78 19.32
C SER A 107 -21.91 2.87 20.26
N LYS A 108 -23.16 3.28 20.03
CA LYS A 108 -23.89 4.21 20.88
C LYS A 108 -23.89 3.63 22.30
N LEU A 109 -23.30 4.36 23.25
CA LEU A 109 -23.39 4.08 24.68
C LEU A 109 -24.79 4.45 25.18
#